data_AF-A0A9D8VB58-F1
#
_entry.id   AF-A0A9D8VB58-F1
#
_cell.length_a   1.000
_cell.length_b   1.000
_cell.length_c   1.000
_cell.angle_alpha   90.00
_cell.angle_beta   90.00
_cell.angle_gamma   90.00
#
_symmetry.space_group_name_H-M   'P 1'
#
loop_
_entity.id
_entity.type
_entity.pdbx_description
1 polymer ?
#
loop_
_entity_poly.entity_id
_entity_poly.type
_entity_poly.pdbx_seq_one_letter_code
_entity_poly.pdbx_strand_id
1 'polypeptide(L)'
;MNQPDPVRARVLDALSLIASGDRLAAVNPELPPGRAAWLLCETWFDIVYQPGTRYMDGLKGDHDPESAEAFLAHFGEDERRWLERFNRFLELRVDRLTAGQRENRVFPPGERWTNVMRDAGHMVDLLGGNPRESRILETAAQNLLHA
;
A
#
# COMPACT_ATOMS: atom_id res chain seq x y z
N MET A 1 17.54 22.99 4.12
CA MET A 1 16.70 21.88 4.60
C MET A 1 15.98 21.30 3.40
N ASN A 2 16.34 20.10 2.96
CA ASN A 2 15.59 19.41 1.91
C ASN A 2 14.18 19.16 2.45
N GLN A 3 13.17 19.71 1.80
CA GLN A 3 11.79 19.32 2.09
C GLN A 3 11.66 17.81 1.82
N PRO A 4 10.97 17.06 2.69
CA PRO A 4 10.69 15.65 2.43
C PRO A 4 9.96 15.54 1.09
N ASP A 5 10.36 14.56 0.29
CA ASP A 5 9.73 14.27 -1.00
C ASP A 5 8.22 14.10 -0.81
N PRO A 6 7.38 14.95 -1.42
CA PRO A 6 5.94 14.96 -1.18
C PRO A 6 5.27 13.66 -1.65
N VAL A 7 5.81 12.98 -2.67
CA VAL A 7 5.27 11.69 -3.14
C VAL A 7 5.58 10.60 -2.13
N ARG A 8 6.82 10.56 -1.65
CA ARG A 8 7.27 9.59 -0.66
C ARG A 8 6.50 9.73 0.66
N ALA A 9 6.33 10.96 1.15
CA ALA A 9 5.57 11.24 2.36
C ALA A 9 4.12 10.75 2.24
N ARG A 10 3.45 11.05 1.12
CA ARG A 10 2.08 10.60 0.84
C ARG A 10 1.95 9.07 0.86
N VAL A 11 2.92 8.36 0.27
CA VAL A 11 2.93 6.88 0.27
C VAL A 11 3.09 6.33 1.68
N LEU A 12 4.02 6.87 2.48
CA LEU A 12 4.24 6.44 3.86
C LEU A 12 3.01 6.70 4.75
N ASP A 13 2.37 7.86 4.60
CA ASP A 13 1.16 8.22 5.33
C ASP A 13 0.02 7.25 5.00
N ALA A 14 -0.19 6.96 3.70
CA ALA A 14 -1.22 6.03 3.26
C ALA A 14 -0.99 4.61 3.78
N LEU A 15 0.25 4.11 3.68
CA LEU A 15 0.61 2.79 4.21
C LEU A 15 0.42 2.72 5.74
N SER A 16 0.76 3.80 6.45
CA SER A 16 0.57 3.89 7.91
C SER A 16 -0.92 3.85 8.30
N LEU A 17 -1.77 4.52 7.50
CA LEU A 17 -3.23 4.47 7.68
C LEU A 17 -3.79 3.08 7.39
N ILE A 18 -3.34 2.42 6.31
CA ILE A 18 -3.72 1.04 5.99
C ILE A 18 -3.30 0.09 7.12
N ALA A 19 -2.05 0.17 7.57
CA ALA A 19 -1.54 -0.64 8.68
C ALA A 19 -2.32 -0.42 9.99
N SER A 20 -2.97 0.73 10.14
CA SER A 20 -3.78 1.11 11.29
C SER A 20 -5.30 0.95 11.05
N GLY A 21 -5.72 0.21 10.00
CA GLY A 21 -7.11 0.14 9.56
C GLY A 21 -8.13 -0.22 10.64
N ASP A 22 -7.78 -1.15 11.54
CA ASP A 22 -8.65 -1.53 12.66
C ASP A 22 -8.87 -0.39 13.67
N ARG A 23 -7.87 0.49 13.84
CA ARG A 23 -7.98 1.67 14.72
C ARG A 23 -8.86 2.74 14.10
N LEU A 24 -8.87 2.85 12.78
CA LEU A 24 -9.67 3.86 12.07
C LEU A 24 -11.17 3.64 12.31
N ALA A 25 -11.62 2.38 12.29
CA ALA A 25 -12.99 1.99 12.61
C ALA A 25 -13.34 2.17 14.10
N ALA A 26 -12.34 2.11 15.00
CA ALA A 26 -12.55 2.38 16.42
C ALA A 26 -12.71 3.87 16.75
N VAL A 27 -12.13 4.75 15.92
CA VAL A 27 -12.20 6.21 16.10
C VAL A 27 -13.50 6.80 15.52
N ASN A 28 -14.07 6.20 14.48
CA ASN A 28 -15.34 6.62 13.91
C ASN A 28 -16.37 5.46 13.89
N PRO A 29 -17.28 5.39 14.88
CA PRO A 29 -18.32 4.36 14.95
C PRO A 29 -19.29 4.34 13.77
N GLU A 30 -19.41 5.45 13.05
CA GLU A 30 -20.28 5.57 11.86
C GLU A 30 -19.64 4.97 10.60
N LEU A 31 -18.36 4.55 10.69
CA LEU A 31 -17.63 3.95 9.59
C LEU A 31 -17.32 2.47 9.91
N PRO A 32 -18.18 1.52 9.46
CA PRO A 32 -17.95 0.10 9.68
C PRO A 32 -16.58 -0.34 9.14
N PRO A 33 -15.89 -1.31 9.78
CA PRO A 33 -14.54 -1.72 9.39
C PRO A 33 -14.38 -2.05 7.92
N GLY A 34 -15.36 -2.73 7.31
CA GLY A 34 -15.28 -3.07 5.90
C GLY A 34 -15.46 -1.88 4.95
N ARG A 35 -16.16 -0.83 5.38
CA ARG A 35 -16.26 0.43 4.65
C ARG A 35 -14.97 1.24 4.77
N ALA A 36 -14.37 1.27 5.97
CA ALA A 36 -13.06 1.88 6.18
C ALA A 36 -11.98 1.23 5.29
N ALA A 37 -11.93 -0.11 5.28
CA ALA A 37 -11.01 -0.86 4.43
C ALA A 37 -11.21 -0.55 2.93
N TRP A 38 -12.46 -0.46 2.47
CA TRP A 38 -12.75 -0.05 1.09
C TRP A 38 -12.19 1.35 0.78
N LEU A 39 -12.48 2.35 1.63
CA LEU A 39 -12.02 3.72 1.42
C LEU A 39 -10.49 3.83 1.42
N LEU A 40 -9.81 3.03 2.23
CA LEU A 40 -8.35 2.96 2.23
C LEU A 40 -7.80 2.37 0.93
N CYS A 41 -8.44 1.33 0.37
CA CYS A 41 -8.09 0.82 -0.96
C CYS A 41 -8.34 1.87 -2.06
N GLU A 42 -9.49 2.54 -2.05
CA GLU A 42 -9.84 3.60 -2.99
C GLU A 42 -8.81 4.76 -2.91
N THR A 43 -8.45 5.17 -1.71
CA THR A 43 -7.39 6.17 -1.48
C THR A 43 -6.05 5.70 -2.03
N TRP A 44 -5.66 4.45 -1.77
CA TRP A 44 -4.41 3.89 -2.27
C TRP A 44 -4.35 3.97 -3.79
N PHE A 45 -5.35 3.41 -4.47
CA PHE A 45 -5.35 3.31 -5.93
C PHE A 45 -5.57 4.63 -6.64
N ASP A 46 -6.52 5.44 -6.19
CA ASP A 46 -6.97 6.58 -6.98
C ASP A 46 -6.18 7.86 -6.65
N ILE A 47 -5.57 7.93 -5.45
CA ILE A 47 -4.96 9.15 -4.91
C ILE A 47 -3.45 9.00 -4.65
N VAL A 48 -3.00 7.82 -4.23
CA VAL A 48 -1.64 7.64 -3.71
C VAL A 48 -0.71 7.01 -4.74
N TYR A 49 -1.04 5.80 -5.16
CA TYR A 49 -0.28 4.97 -6.07
C TYR A 49 -0.65 5.33 -7.51
N GLN A 50 0.20 6.10 -8.18
CA GLN A 50 -0.04 6.57 -9.56
C GLN A 50 -1.41 7.28 -9.71
N PRO A 51 -1.60 8.44 -9.03
CA PRO A 51 -2.88 9.15 -9.04
C PRO A 51 -3.37 9.44 -10.46
N GLY A 52 -4.67 9.19 -10.70
CA GLY A 52 -5.31 9.34 -12.02
C GLY A 52 -5.76 8.01 -12.65
N THR A 53 -5.27 6.88 -12.15
CA THR A 53 -5.70 5.54 -12.57
C THR A 53 -6.85 5.04 -11.67
N ARG A 54 -8.08 4.96 -12.18
CA ARG A 54 -9.29 4.63 -11.38
C ARG A 54 -9.50 3.12 -11.15
N TYR A 55 -8.73 2.46 -10.30
CA TYR A 55 -8.79 1.00 -10.20
C TYR A 55 -10.12 0.42 -9.68
N MET A 56 -10.85 1.13 -8.81
CA MET A 56 -11.96 0.53 -8.05
C MET A 56 -13.32 0.52 -8.77
N ASP A 57 -13.56 1.41 -9.74
CA ASP A 57 -14.82 1.54 -10.49
C ASP A 57 -14.81 0.80 -11.85
N GLY A 58 -13.88 -0.15 -12.05
CA GLY A 58 -13.88 -1.07 -13.20
C GLY A 58 -13.26 -0.53 -14.50
N LEU A 59 -12.90 0.74 -14.55
CA LEU A 59 -11.98 1.27 -15.54
C LEU A 59 -10.57 1.01 -15.00
N LYS A 60 -9.90 -0.09 -15.38
CA LYS A 60 -8.43 -0.12 -15.25
C LYS A 60 -7.94 1.12 -15.99
N GLY A 61 -7.65 2.19 -15.26
CA GLY A 61 -7.40 3.50 -15.85
C GLY A 61 -6.30 3.31 -16.87
N ASP A 62 -6.43 3.98 -18.02
CA ASP A 62 -5.43 3.92 -19.07
C ASP A 62 -4.06 4.14 -18.41
N HIS A 63 -3.28 3.06 -18.34
CA HIS A 63 -2.00 3.05 -17.66
C HIS A 63 -1.11 3.99 -18.46
N ASP A 64 -0.99 5.23 -18.02
CA ASP A 64 -0.08 6.20 -18.61
C ASP A 64 1.34 5.86 -18.16
N PRO A 65 2.20 5.32 -19.05
CA PRO A 65 3.53 4.88 -18.67
C PRO A 65 4.40 6.05 -18.17
N GLU A 66 4.15 7.27 -18.66
CA GLU A 66 4.88 8.47 -18.25
C GLU A 66 4.56 8.86 -16.81
N SER A 67 3.28 8.90 -16.43
CA SER A 67 2.86 9.15 -15.05
C SER A 67 3.34 8.04 -14.09
N ALA A 68 3.36 6.80 -14.56
CA ALA A 68 3.90 5.67 -13.81
C ALA A 68 5.40 5.83 -13.54
N GLU A 69 6.18 6.17 -14.56
CA GLU A 69 7.62 6.40 -14.45
C GLU A 69 7.93 7.62 -13.58
N ALA A 70 7.19 8.71 -13.75
CA ALA A 70 7.31 9.92 -12.92
C ALA A 70 7.07 9.63 -11.44
N PHE A 71 6.05 8.83 -11.09
CA PHE A 71 5.82 8.39 -9.72
C PHE A 71 6.96 7.51 -9.19
N LEU A 72 7.40 6.52 -9.97
CA LEU A 72 8.43 5.58 -9.55
C LEU A 72 9.82 6.23 -9.45
N ALA A 73 10.06 7.34 -10.14
CA ALA A 73 11.31 8.11 -10.07
C ALA A 73 11.66 8.58 -8.64
N HIS A 74 10.66 8.69 -7.76
CA HIS A 74 10.81 9.06 -6.35
C HIS A 74 11.35 7.93 -5.45
N PHE A 75 11.53 6.73 -6.01
CA PHE A 75 11.89 5.52 -5.28
C PHE A 75 13.12 4.85 -5.90
N GLY A 76 13.94 4.22 -5.05
CA GLY A 76 15.02 3.34 -5.46
C GLY A 76 14.52 2.06 -6.13
N GLU A 77 15.39 1.32 -6.81
CA GLU A 77 14.98 0.12 -7.57
C GLU A 77 14.26 -0.93 -6.70
N ASP A 78 14.79 -1.23 -5.51
CA ASP A 78 14.18 -2.19 -4.60
C ASP A 78 12.84 -1.68 -4.05
N GLU A 79 12.76 -0.38 -3.75
CA GLU A 79 11.53 0.27 -3.29
C GLU A 79 10.42 0.20 -4.33
N ARG A 80 10.76 0.39 -5.62
CA ARG A 80 9.82 0.22 -6.73
C ARG A 80 9.29 -1.20 -6.78
N ARG A 81 10.17 -2.21 -6.68
CA ARG A 81 9.77 -3.63 -6.67
C ARG A 81 8.86 -3.95 -5.50
N TRP A 82 9.12 -3.41 -4.31
CA TRP A 82 8.26 -3.60 -3.13
C TRP A 82 6.90 -2.93 -3.31
N LEU A 83 6.87 -1.69 -3.81
CA LEU A 83 5.64 -0.96 -4.09
C LEU A 83 4.77 -1.65 -5.14
N GLU A 84 5.35 -2.11 -6.23
CA GLU A 84 4.64 -2.89 -7.25
C GLU A 84 4.10 -4.19 -6.68
N ARG A 85 4.87 -4.90 -5.85
CA ARG A 85 4.43 -6.13 -5.20
C ARG A 85 3.25 -5.88 -4.27
N PHE A 86 3.31 -4.84 -3.44
CA PHE A 86 2.22 -4.47 -2.55
C PHE A 86 0.98 -4.07 -3.34
N ASN A 87 1.15 -3.27 -4.41
CA ASN A 87 0.04 -2.87 -5.27
C ASN A 87 -0.65 -4.08 -5.92
N ARG A 88 0.12 -4.97 -6.57
CA ARG A 88 -0.41 -6.20 -7.16
C ARG A 88 -1.08 -7.11 -6.13
N PHE A 89 -0.49 -7.18 -4.93
CA PHE A 89 -1.08 -7.92 -3.83
C PHE A 89 -2.48 -7.38 -3.51
N LEU A 90 -2.62 -6.05 -3.36
CA LEU A 90 -3.88 -5.40 -3.06
C LEU A 90 -4.90 -5.56 -4.20
N GLU A 91 -4.49 -5.37 -5.46
CA GLU A 91 -5.31 -5.61 -6.66
C GLU A 91 -5.94 -7.01 -6.62
N LEU A 92 -5.13 -8.04 -6.37
CA LEU A 92 -5.62 -9.42 -6.28
C LEU A 92 -6.66 -9.64 -5.17
N ARG A 93 -6.64 -8.85 -4.09
CA ARG A 93 -7.64 -8.96 -3.02
C ARG A 93 -8.94 -8.29 -3.44
N VAL A 94 -8.85 -7.12 -4.05
CA VAL A 94 -10.00 -6.39 -4.59
C VAL A 94 -10.66 -7.20 -5.72
N ASP A 95 -9.87 -7.82 -6.58
CA ASP A 95 -10.39 -8.66 -7.67
C ASP A 95 -11.20 -9.86 -7.15
N ARG A 96 -10.87 -10.35 -5.96
CA ARG A 96 -11.58 -11.46 -5.30
C ARG A 96 -12.84 -11.04 -4.52
N LEU A 97 -13.22 -9.76 -4.56
CA LEU A 97 -14.48 -9.30 -3.99
C LEU A 97 -15.65 -9.73 -4.88
N THR A 98 -16.73 -10.18 -4.24
CA THR A 98 -17.97 -10.53 -4.94
C THR A 98 -18.65 -9.29 -5.52
N ALA A 99 -19.55 -9.48 -6.49
CA ALA A 99 -20.32 -8.37 -7.07
C ALA A 99 -21.05 -7.56 -5.98
N GLY A 100 -21.74 -8.22 -5.05
CA GLY A 100 -22.40 -7.55 -3.94
C GLY A 100 -21.46 -6.81 -3.00
N GLN A 101 -20.23 -7.27 -2.79
CA GLN A 101 -19.22 -6.53 -2.01
C GLN A 101 -18.76 -5.27 -2.73
N ARG A 102 -18.57 -5.35 -4.05
CA ARG A 102 -18.20 -4.21 -4.89
C ARG A 102 -19.32 -3.18 -4.98
N GLU A 103 -20.55 -3.62 -5.24
CA GLU A 103 -21.74 -2.77 -5.32
C GLU A 103 -21.99 -2.01 -4.01
N ASN A 104 -21.86 -2.70 -2.88
CA ASN A 104 -22.00 -2.07 -1.56
C ASN A 104 -20.72 -1.35 -1.10
N ARG A 105 -19.65 -1.40 -1.89
CA ARG A 105 -18.35 -0.79 -1.59
C ARG A 105 -17.82 -1.17 -0.20
N VAL A 106 -17.83 -2.46 0.07
CA VAL A 106 -17.38 -3.07 1.33
C VAL A 106 -16.27 -4.07 1.04
N PHE A 107 -15.12 -3.87 1.68
CA PHE A 107 -14.08 -4.87 1.77
C PHE A 107 -14.32 -5.71 3.04
N PRO A 108 -14.54 -7.03 2.96
CA PRO A 108 -14.90 -7.81 4.13
C PRO A 108 -13.77 -7.82 5.17
N PRO A 109 -14.07 -7.58 6.46
CA PRO A 109 -13.08 -7.76 7.53
C PRO A 109 -12.68 -9.22 7.64
N GLY A 110 -11.49 -9.48 8.18
CA GLY A 110 -10.94 -10.81 8.39
C GLY A 110 -9.55 -10.98 7.81
N GLU A 111 -9.11 -12.24 7.67
CA GLU A 111 -7.72 -12.59 7.35
C GLU A 111 -7.17 -11.87 6.10
N ARG A 112 -8.00 -11.68 5.07
CA ARG A 112 -7.61 -10.96 3.85
C ARG A 112 -7.19 -9.52 4.15
N TRP A 113 -7.98 -8.80 4.94
CA TRP A 113 -7.69 -7.42 5.32
C TRP A 113 -6.53 -7.37 6.33
N THR A 114 -6.50 -8.29 7.30
CA THR A 114 -5.38 -8.40 8.26
C THR A 114 -4.04 -8.59 7.57
N ASN A 115 -3.99 -9.40 6.50
CA ASN A 115 -2.77 -9.58 5.72
C ASN A 115 -2.38 -8.30 4.95
N VAL A 116 -3.35 -7.54 4.42
CA VAL A 116 -3.09 -6.22 3.81
C VAL A 116 -2.49 -5.25 4.83
N MET A 117 -3.08 -5.16 6.03
CA MET A 117 -2.57 -4.29 7.09
C MET A 117 -1.15 -4.66 7.51
N ARG A 118 -0.87 -5.96 7.64
CA ARG A 118 0.48 -6.46 7.97
C ARG A 118 1.49 -6.09 6.88
N ASP A 119 1.18 -6.37 5.62
CA ASP A 119 2.07 -6.04 4.50
C ASP A 119 2.29 -4.53 4.39
N ALA A 120 1.26 -3.71 4.64
CA ALA A 120 1.42 -2.25 4.69
C ALA A 120 2.36 -1.81 5.82
N GLY A 121 2.27 -2.43 7.00
CA GLY A 121 3.21 -2.18 8.10
C GLY A 121 4.66 -2.50 7.72
N HIS A 122 4.90 -3.64 7.07
CA HIS A 122 6.23 -3.99 6.54
C HIS A 122 6.72 -2.96 5.50
N MET A 123 5.84 -2.49 4.63
CA MET A 123 6.19 -1.44 3.66
C MET A 123 6.58 -0.12 4.33
N VAL A 124 5.93 0.26 5.43
CA VAL A 124 6.34 1.45 6.22
C VAL A 124 7.74 1.27 6.79
N ASP A 125 8.07 0.09 7.32
CA ASP A 125 9.41 -0.18 7.86
C ASP A 125 10.50 -0.12 6.77
N LEU A 126 10.21 -0.71 5.60
CA LEU A 126 11.11 -0.74 4.44
C LEU A 126 11.34 0.65 3.83
N LEU A 127 10.28 1.43 3.62
CA LEU A 127 10.35 2.73 2.94
C LEU A 127 10.65 3.89 3.89
N GLY A 128 10.19 3.81 5.14
CA GLY A 128 10.40 4.82 6.18
C GLY A 128 11.78 4.74 6.82
N GLY A 129 12.54 3.68 6.53
CA GLY A 129 13.88 3.47 7.04
C GLY A 129 13.85 3.06 8.51
N ASN A 130 13.49 1.81 8.79
CA ASN A 130 13.71 1.22 10.11
C ASN A 130 15.05 0.44 10.13
N PRO A 131 16.09 0.91 10.87
CA PRO A 131 17.45 0.35 10.83
C PRO A 131 17.59 -1.11 11.31
N ARG A 132 16.50 -1.74 11.77
CA ARG A 132 16.48 -3.16 12.16
C ARG A 132 16.47 -4.10 10.95
N GLU A 133 15.86 -3.74 9.82
CA GLU A 133 15.86 -4.60 8.63
C GLU A 133 17.13 -4.44 7.78
N SER A 134 17.71 -3.23 7.69
CA SER A 134 19.03 -3.06 7.08
C SER A 134 20.10 -3.91 7.78
N ARG A 135 20.05 -4.04 9.12
CA ARG A 135 20.97 -4.93 9.85
C ARG A 135 20.70 -6.41 9.62
N ILE A 136 19.44 -6.84 9.50
CA ILE A 136 19.12 -8.25 9.22
C ILE A 136 19.57 -8.64 7.81
N LEU A 137 19.37 -7.75 6.83
CA LEU A 137 19.82 -7.95 5.46
C LEU A 137 21.35 -7.84 5.32
N GLU A 138 22.01 -6.90 6.02
CA GLU A 138 23.48 -6.82 6.09
C GLU A 138 24.11 -8.05 6.76
N THR A 139 23.52 -8.53 7.86
CA THR A 139 24.01 -9.72 8.57
C THR A 139 23.81 -10.98 7.73
N ALA A 140 22.68 -11.09 7.01
CA ALA A 140 22.44 -12.19 6.07
C ALA A 140 23.41 -12.15 4.87
N ALA A 141 23.73 -10.96 4.35
CA ALA A 141 24.68 -10.79 3.26
C ALA A 141 26.14 -11.08 3.68
N GLN A 142 26.55 -10.67 4.89
CA GLN A 142 27.88 -10.98 5.43
C GLN A 142 28.08 -12.48 5.68
N ASN A 143 27.06 -13.19 6.16
CA ASN A 143 27.13 -14.63 6.38
C ASN A 143 27.21 -15.45 5.09
N LEU A 144 26.71 -14.92 3.97
CA LEU A 144 26.81 -15.56 2.65
C LEU A 144 28.15 -15.33 1.94
N LEU A 145 28.91 -14.30 2.34
CA LEU A 145 30.22 -13.97 1.74
C LEU A 145 31.40 -14.63 2.47
N HIS A 146 31.17 -15.17 3.68
CA HIS A 146 32.18 -15.85 4.50
C HIS A 146 31.97 -17.37 4.63
N ALA A 147 30.99 -17.93 3.90
CA ALA A 147 30.77 -19.37 3.74
C ALA A 147 31.37 -19.85 2.41
#